data_AF-A0A8J6GJT6-F1
#
_entry.id   AF-A0A8J6GJT6-F1
#
_cell.length_a   1.000
_cell.length_b   1.000
_cell.length_c   1.000
_cell.angle_alpha   90.00
_cell.angle_beta   90.00
_cell.angle_gamma   90.00
#
_symmetry.space_group_name_H-M   'P 1'
#
loop_
_entity.id
_entity.type
_entity.pdbx_description
1 polymer ?
#
loop_
_entity_poly.entity_id
_entity_poly.type
_entity_poly.pdbx_seq_one_letter_code
_entity_poly.pdbx_strand_id
1 'polypeptide(L)'
;MNYEGSPIKVTLATLKMSVQLTVSLGGFEITLPVVLRLKCGSGPVHISGQHLVAVEEDAESEDEDEEDVKLLSMSGKRSAPGGGNKVPQKKVKLDEDDDEDDEDDEDDEDDEDDDDDDFDDEEAKEKVPVKKSV
;
A
#
# COMPACT_ATOMS: atom_id res chain seq x y z
N MET A 1 -14.98 1.51 13.68
CA MET A 1 -16.04 1.76 14.70
C MET A 1 -15.42 1.75 16.08
N ASN A 2 -16.05 2.35 17.09
CA ASN A 2 -15.70 2.11 18.49
C ASN A 2 -16.34 0.79 18.99
N TYR A 3 -16.14 0.45 20.26
CA TYR A 3 -16.73 -0.74 20.89
C TYR A 3 -18.27 -0.72 20.92
N GLU A 4 -18.88 0.47 20.77
CA GLU A 4 -20.34 0.66 20.73
C GLU A 4 -20.91 0.51 19.31
N GLY A 5 -20.08 0.13 18.33
CA GLY A 5 -20.49 0.03 16.92
C GLY A 5 -20.70 1.38 16.22
N SER A 6 -20.30 2.49 16.84
CA SER A 6 -20.43 3.83 16.25
C SER A 6 -19.19 4.19 15.41
N PRO A 7 -19.35 4.82 14.23
CA PRO A 7 -18.22 5.37 13.48
C PRO A 7 -17.47 6.43 14.28
N ILE A 8 -16.14 6.35 14.33
CA ILE A 8 -15.29 7.33 15.00
C ILE A 8 -14.17 7.80 14.08
N LYS A 9 -13.68 9.02 14.32
CA LYS A 9 -12.53 9.62 13.63
C LYS A 9 -11.40 9.78 14.65
N VAL A 10 -10.22 9.27 14.33
CA VAL A 10 -9.03 9.36 15.18
C VAL A 10 -7.85 9.91 14.40
N THR A 11 -6.93 10.60 15.09
CA THR A 11 -5.66 11.05 14.50
C THR A 11 -4.63 9.94 14.69
N LEU A 12 -4.06 9.42 13.60
CA LEU A 12 -3.03 8.37 13.65
C LEU A 12 -1.63 8.94 13.82
N ALA A 13 -1.31 10.01 13.09
CA ALA A 13 0.00 10.65 13.12
C ALA A 13 -0.10 12.13 12.72
N THR A 14 0.89 12.91 13.14
CA THR A 14 1.13 14.28 12.67
C THR A 14 2.53 14.31 12.06
N LEU A 15 2.63 14.76 10.82
CA LEU A 15 3.89 14.82 10.08
C LEU A 15 4.17 16.27 9.66
N LYS A 16 5.45 16.62 9.59
CA LYS A 16 5.92 17.90 9.05
C LYS A 16 7.29 17.69 8.44
N MET A 17 7.46 18.12 7.18
CA MET A 17 8.68 17.85 6.41
C MET A 17 9.97 18.26 7.13
N SER A 18 9.94 19.38 7.85
CA SER A 18 11.11 19.93 8.55
C SER A 18 11.29 19.40 9.98
N VAL A 19 10.41 18.53 10.49
CA VAL A 19 10.42 18.07 11.90
C VAL A 19 10.35 16.57 11.99
N GLN A 20 9.35 15.96 11.34
CA GLN A 20 9.10 14.53 11.37
C GLN A 20 8.50 14.08 10.04
N LEU A 21 9.33 13.43 9.24
CA LEU A 21 8.98 12.90 7.92
C LEU A 21 8.17 11.60 8.01
N THR A 22 8.52 10.75 8.97
CA THR A 22 7.98 9.39 9.10
C THR A 22 7.63 9.08 10.55
N VAL A 23 6.54 8.36 10.73
CA VAL A 23 6.10 7.80 12.01
C VAL A 23 5.86 6.31 11.81
N SER A 24 6.32 5.48 12.75
CA SER A 24 5.94 4.06 12.80
C SER A 24 4.85 3.88 13.86
N LEU A 25 3.79 3.16 13.50
CA LEU A 25 2.67 2.85 14.40
C LEU A 25 2.85 1.50 15.13
N GLY A 26 3.96 0.79 14.89
CA GLY A 26 4.29 -0.42 15.65
C GLY A 26 3.33 -1.60 15.46
N GLY A 27 2.77 -1.78 14.26
CA GLY A 27 1.80 -2.86 14.00
C GLY A 27 0.40 -2.56 14.52
N PHE A 28 -0.02 -1.29 14.43
CA PHE A 28 -1.38 -0.88 14.79
C PHE A 28 -2.43 -1.58 13.93
N GLU A 29 -3.13 -2.55 14.53
CA GLU A 29 -4.18 -3.34 13.88
C GLU A 29 -5.53 -2.61 13.90
N ILE A 30 -6.27 -2.69 12.79
CA ILE A 30 -7.60 -2.10 12.66
C ILE A 30 -8.50 -3.11 11.97
N THR A 31 -9.68 -3.35 12.55
CA THR A 31 -10.72 -4.19 11.94
C THR A 31 -11.41 -3.46 10.80
N LEU A 32 -11.56 -4.12 9.66
CA LEU A 32 -12.28 -3.59 8.50
C LEU A 32 -13.80 -3.51 8.78
N PRO A 33 -14.53 -2.56 8.16
CA PRO A 33 -14.09 -1.55 7.18
C PRO A 33 -13.42 -0.32 7.82
N VAL A 34 -12.44 0.25 7.13
CA VAL A 34 -11.72 1.47 7.55
C VAL A 34 -11.56 2.44 6.37
N VAL A 35 -11.55 3.74 6.66
CA VAL A 35 -11.23 4.80 5.69
C VAL A 35 -10.06 5.62 6.23
N LEU A 36 -9.00 5.74 5.43
CA LEU A 36 -7.85 6.58 5.74
C LEU A 36 -7.96 7.87 4.92
N ARG A 37 -7.75 9.01 5.57
CA ARG A 37 -7.83 10.33 4.93
C ARG A 37 -6.85 11.30 5.55
N LEU A 38 -6.34 12.21 4.75
CA LEU A 38 -5.56 13.35 5.25
C LEU A 38 -6.53 14.35 5.88
N LYS A 39 -6.32 14.69 7.15
CA LYS A 39 -7.16 15.67 7.86
C LYS A 39 -6.75 17.12 7.51
N CYS A 40 -5.46 17.35 7.34
CA CYS A 40 -4.88 18.65 7.00
C CYS A 40 -3.53 18.46 6.28
N GLY A 41 -3.13 19.46 5.49
CA GLY A 41 -1.95 19.42 4.63
C GLY A 41 -2.31 19.05 3.19
N SER A 42 -1.40 19.35 2.26
CA SER A 42 -1.57 19.10 0.81
C SER A 42 -1.29 17.65 0.41
N GLY A 43 -0.47 16.93 1.17
CA GLY A 43 0.03 15.61 0.77
C GLY A 43 1.10 15.71 -0.34
N PRO A 44 1.52 14.58 -0.93
CA PRO A 44 1.05 13.20 -0.70
C PRO A 44 1.51 12.62 0.65
N VAL A 45 0.76 11.64 1.17
CA VAL A 45 1.15 10.84 2.35
C VAL A 45 1.07 9.37 2.01
N HIS A 46 2.19 8.67 2.16
CA HIS A 46 2.29 7.23 1.92
C HIS A 46 2.06 6.47 3.24
N ILE A 47 1.25 5.42 3.18
CA ILE A 47 0.96 4.54 4.32
C ILE A 47 1.35 3.13 3.91
N SER A 48 2.12 2.45 4.74
CA SER A 48 2.49 1.05 4.56
C SER A 48 2.03 0.21 5.75
N GLY A 49 1.83 -1.08 5.53
CA GLY A 49 1.33 -2.00 6.53
C GLY A 49 1.16 -3.41 5.98
N GLN A 50 0.52 -4.28 6.75
CA GLN A 50 0.21 -5.65 6.36
C GLN A 50 -1.31 -5.85 6.32
N HIS A 51 -1.79 -6.65 5.37
CA HIS A 51 -3.16 -7.14 5.36
C HIS A 51 -3.16 -8.57 5.91
N LEU A 52 -3.73 -8.74 7.10
CA LEU A 52 -3.80 -10.04 7.78
C LEU A 52 -5.11 -10.74 7.43
N VAL A 53 -5.02 -12.00 7.03
CA VAL A 53 -6.17 -12.89 6.80
C VAL A 53 -6.01 -14.09 7.72
N ALA A 54 -6.94 -14.27 8.65
CA ALA A 54 -6.96 -15.45 9.49
C ALA A 54 -7.43 -16.65 8.66
N VAL A 55 -6.67 -17.74 8.69
CA VAL A 55 -7.08 -19.04 8.15
C VAL A 55 -7.60 -19.85 9.33
N GLU A 56 -8.85 -20.30 9.25
CA GLU A 56 -9.37 -21.26 10.22
C GLU A 56 -8.71 -22.61 9.92
N GLU A 57 -7.88 -23.12 10.84
CA GLU A 57 -7.45 -24.52 10.79
C GLU A 57 -8.65 -25.39 11.18
N ASP A 58 -9.20 -26.08 10.17
CA ASP A 58 -10.23 -27.09 10.31
C ASP A 58 -9.69 -28.24 11.18
N ALA A 59 -10.05 -28.22 12.46
CA ALA A 59 -9.71 -29.28 13.41
C ALA A 59 -10.71 -30.45 13.27
N GLU A 60 -10.66 -31.14 12.14
CA GLU A 60 -11.33 -32.43 11.91
C GLU A 60 -10.24 -33.48 11.67
N SER A 61 -9.53 -33.89 12.73
CA SER A 61 -8.72 -35.12 12.70
C SER A 61 -8.90 -35.90 14.00
N GLU A 62 -10.11 -36.44 14.18
CA GLU A 62 -10.34 -37.65 14.96
C GLU A 62 -10.86 -38.72 13.98
N ASP A 63 -9.98 -39.60 13.49
CA ASP A 63 -10.27 -41.05 13.53
C ASP A 63 -8.97 -41.84 13.39
N GLU A 64 -8.92 -42.90 14.18
CA GLU A 64 -7.79 -43.69 14.63
C GLU A 64 -7.65 -44.93 13.74
N ASP A 65 -6.59 -45.04 12.92
CA ASP A 65 -6.25 -46.31 12.25
C ASP A 65 -4.75 -46.62 12.43
N GLU A 66 -4.46 -47.25 13.56
CA GLU A 66 -3.22 -47.97 13.83
C GLU A 66 -3.18 -49.28 13.00
N GLU A 67 -2.74 -49.22 11.76
CA GLU A 67 -2.51 -50.43 10.96
C GLU A 67 -1.16 -50.32 10.22
N ASP A 68 -0.14 -50.81 10.92
CA ASP A 68 1.13 -51.35 10.45
C ASP A 68 1.16 -51.72 8.94
N VAL A 69 2.03 -51.09 8.13
CA VAL A 69 2.85 -51.83 7.15
C VAL A 69 4.03 -51.01 6.61
N LYS A 70 5.22 -51.47 7.00
CA LYS A 70 6.39 -51.69 6.12
C LYS A 70 7.02 -50.48 5.43
N LEU A 71 8.07 -50.00 6.09
CA LEU A 71 9.43 -49.90 5.54
C LEU A 71 9.58 -50.29 4.04
N LEU A 72 9.59 -49.30 3.15
CA LEU A 72 10.47 -49.33 1.99
C LEU A 72 11.34 -48.08 1.98
N SER A 73 12.48 -48.27 2.63
CA SER A 73 13.72 -47.54 2.46
C SER A 73 14.10 -47.39 0.99
N MET A 74 13.66 -46.30 0.36
CA MET A 74 14.31 -45.81 -0.85
C MET A 74 15.53 -44.97 -0.45
N SER A 75 16.64 -45.68 -0.22
CA SER A 75 17.98 -45.10 -0.13
C SER A 75 18.28 -44.33 -1.41
N GLY A 76 18.11 -43.01 -1.34
CA GLY A 76 18.55 -42.05 -2.35
C GLY A 76 20.08 -42.04 -2.42
N LYS A 77 20.64 -42.86 -3.30
CA LYS A 77 21.98 -42.65 -3.84
C LYS A 77 21.81 -42.20 -5.28
N ARG A 78 22.26 -40.98 -5.61
CA ARG A 78 22.99 -40.66 -6.85
C ARG A 78 23.60 -39.25 -6.74
N SER A 79 24.93 -39.29 -6.66
CA SER A 79 25.98 -38.32 -6.98
C SER A 79 25.72 -36.81 -6.96
N ALA A 80 26.59 -36.16 -6.19
CA ALA A 80 26.89 -34.73 -6.22
C ALA A 80 27.76 -34.34 -7.45
N PRO A 81 28.26 -33.09 -7.51
CA PRO A 81 28.02 -32.11 -8.56
C PRO A 81 29.07 -32.17 -9.69
N GLY A 82 28.65 -31.89 -10.92
CA GLY A 82 29.61 -31.69 -11.99
C GLY A 82 28.96 -31.61 -13.35
N GLY A 83 29.04 -30.46 -14.00
CA GLY A 83 28.61 -30.40 -15.39
C GLY A 83 28.35 -29.01 -15.94
N GLY A 84 29.39 -28.18 -15.98
CA GLY A 84 29.64 -27.32 -17.13
C GLY A 84 28.76 -26.09 -17.34
N ASN A 85 29.44 -24.94 -17.36
CA ASN A 85 29.19 -23.76 -18.19
C ASN A 85 28.38 -24.10 -19.46
N LYS A 86 27.48 -23.24 -19.95
CA LYS A 86 27.74 -22.10 -20.88
C LYS A 86 26.49 -21.20 -21.00
N VAL A 87 26.67 -19.89 -20.86
CA VAL A 87 25.73 -18.86 -21.32
C VAL A 87 25.66 -18.91 -22.86
N PRO A 88 24.48 -18.97 -23.50
CA PRO A 88 24.36 -18.62 -24.90
C PRO A 88 24.05 -17.12 -25.01
N GLN A 89 25.06 -16.31 -25.33
CA GLN A 89 24.84 -15.01 -25.95
C GLN A 89 24.50 -15.26 -27.42
N LYS A 90 23.26 -14.97 -27.84
CA LYS A 90 22.94 -14.82 -29.26
C LYS A 90 22.45 -13.42 -29.52
N LYS A 91 23.30 -12.68 -30.22
CA LYS A 91 23.07 -11.38 -30.86
C LYS A 91 22.06 -11.58 -32.01
N VAL A 92 21.06 -10.72 -32.09
CA VAL A 92 20.36 -10.42 -33.35
C VAL A 92 20.80 -9.03 -33.77
N LYS A 93 21.46 -8.97 -34.94
CA LYS A 93 21.55 -7.81 -35.80
C LYS A 93 20.36 -7.87 -36.75
N LEU A 94 19.60 -6.80 -36.86
CA LEU A 94 18.79 -6.50 -38.03
C LEU A 94 19.24 -5.12 -38.48
N ASP A 95 19.91 -5.09 -39.63
CA ASP A 95 20.39 -3.90 -40.33
C ASP A 95 19.25 -3.40 -41.25
N GLU A 96 19.00 -2.08 -41.14
CA GLU A 96 18.77 -1.03 -42.15
C GLU A 96 17.58 -1.02 -43.16
N ASP A 97 17.15 0.24 -43.37
CA ASP A 97 16.37 0.90 -44.43
C ASP A 97 14.83 0.84 -44.42
N ASP A 98 14.20 1.95 -43.99
CA ASP A 98 13.60 2.90 -44.96
C ASP A 98 13.49 4.31 -44.36
N ASP A 99 13.70 5.30 -45.22
CA ASP A 99 13.96 6.71 -44.98
C ASP A 99 12.69 7.59 -44.81
N GLU A 100 12.91 8.74 -44.16
CA GLU A 100 12.34 10.08 -44.43
C GLU A 100 10.94 10.55 -43.92
N ASP A 101 10.95 11.87 -43.65
CA ASP A 101 9.93 12.88 -43.27
C ASP A 101 9.43 12.91 -41.82
N ASP A 102 9.93 13.81 -40.95
CA ASP A 102 9.87 15.29 -40.96
C ASP A 102 8.49 15.78 -40.48
N GLU A 103 8.46 16.35 -39.28
CA GLU A 103 7.82 17.62 -38.92
C GLU A 103 7.82 17.78 -37.39
N ASP A 104 8.56 18.80 -36.94
CA ASP A 104 8.38 19.49 -35.66
C ASP A 104 6.90 19.82 -35.45
N ASP A 105 6.38 19.55 -34.26
CA ASP A 105 5.47 20.50 -33.62
C ASP A 105 5.68 20.42 -32.09
N GLU A 106 6.47 21.36 -31.61
CA GLU A 106 6.41 21.82 -30.23
C GLU A 106 5.08 22.55 -30.07
N ASP A 107 4.09 21.94 -29.43
CA ASP A 107 2.98 22.71 -28.84
C ASP A 107 3.00 22.55 -27.32
N ASP A 108 3.55 23.60 -26.74
CA ASP A 108 3.60 23.98 -25.34
C ASP A 108 2.22 24.55 -24.98
N GLU A 109 1.28 23.70 -24.54
CA GLU A 109 0.05 24.19 -23.89
C GLU A 109 0.26 24.19 -22.37
N ASP A 110 0.87 25.29 -21.94
CA ASP A 110 0.82 25.84 -20.60
C ASP A 110 -0.63 26.24 -20.28
N ASP A 111 -1.43 25.30 -19.75
CA ASP A 111 -2.72 25.63 -19.16
C ASP A 111 -2.49 25.95 -17.67
N GLU A 112 -2.13 27.21 -17.44
CA GLU A 112 -2.24 27.89 -16.15
C GLU A 112 -3.72 27.95 -15.73
N ASP A 113 -4.25 26.86 -15.16
CA ASP A 113 -5.48 26.93 -14.38
C ASP A 113 -5.17 27.64 -13.04
N ASP A 114 -5.15 28.97 -13.13
CA ASP A 114 -5.29 29.91 -12.02
C ASP A 114 -6.73 29.83 -11.49
N ASP A 115 -7.06 28.75 -10.79
CA ASP A 115 -8.27 28.68 -9.97
C ASP A 115 -8.06 29.51 -8.70
N ASP A 116 -8.24 30.82 -8.89
CA ASP A 116 -8.37 31.85 -7.87
C ASP A 116 -9.71 31.65 -7.13
N ASP A 117 -9.82 30.56 -6.37
CA ASP A 117 -10.92 30.31 -5.45
C ASP A 117 -10.77 31.24 -4.23
N ASP A 118 -11.20 32.49 -4.43
CA ASP A 118 -11.56 33.47 -3.41
C ASP A 118 -12.71 32.90 -2.56
N PHE A 119 -12.37 32.01 -1.62
CA PHE A 119 -13.30 31.58 -0.59
C PHE A 119 -13.44 32.70 0.43
N ASP A 120 -14.42 33.56 0.16
CA ASP A 120 -15.01 34.57 1.03
C ASP A 120 -14.98 34.14 2.51
N ASP A 121 -14.16 34.86 3.28
CA ASP A 121 -14.12 34.88 4.74
C ASP A 121 -15.43 35.45 5.27
N GLU A 122 -16.51 34.67 5.20
CA GLU A 122 -17.73 34.95 5.94
C GLU A 122 -17.47 34.63 7.42
N GLU A 123 -16.92 35.66 8.05
CA GLU A 123 -16.85 35.96 9.48
C GLU A 123 -18.16 35.60 10.20
N ALA A 124 -18.40 34.33 10.49
CA ALA A 124 -19.41 33.90 11.45
C ALA A 124 -18.88 34.13 12.88
N LYS A 125 -18.86 35.41 13.31
CA LYS A 125 -18.84 35.79 14.73
C LYS A 125 -20.14 35.33 15.39
N GLU A 126 -20.31 34.04 15.65
CA GLU A 126 -21.38 33.57 16.52
C GLU A 126 -20.99 33.85 17.98
N LYS A 127 -21.66 34.86 18.53
CA LYS A 127 -21.46 35.36 19.88
C LYS A 127 -21.90 34.32 20.91
N VAL A 128 -21.00 34.07 21.86
CA VAL A 128 -21.27 33.36 23.12
C VAL A 128 -22.44 34.03 23.87
N PRO A 129 -23.54 33.33 24.21
CA PRO A 129 -24.48 33.85 25.18
C PRO A 129 -23.90 33.66 26.60
N VAL A 130 -23.43 34.77 27.17
CA VAL A 130 -23.11 34.89 28.60
C VAL A 130 -24.39 34.66 29.39
N LYS A 131 -24.53 33.47 29.98
CA LYS A 131 -25.58 33.22 30.98
C LYS A 131 -25.11 33.82 32.29
N LYS A 132 -25.78 34.89 32.71
CA LYS A 132 -25.65 35.50 34.04
C LYS A 132 -26.21 34.52 35.06
N SER A 133 -25.41 34.23 36.09
CA SER A 133 -25.88 33.60 37.32
C SER A 133 -26.87 34.52 38.03
N VAL A 134 -27.95 33.93 38.55
CA VAL A 134 -28.66 34.44 39.73
C VAL A 134 -28.36 33.51 40.89
#